data_AF-A0A0F9VD60-F1
#
_entry.id   AF-A0A0F9VD60-F1
#
_cell.length_a   1.000
_cell.length_b   1.000
_cell.length_c   1.000
_cell.angle_alpha   90.00
_cell.angle_beta   90.00
_cell.angle_gamma   90.00
#
_symmetry.space_group_name_H-M   'P 1'
#
loop_
_entity.id
_entity.type
_entity.pdbx_description
1 polymer ?
#
loop_
_entity_poly.entity_id
_entity_poly.type
_entity_poly.pdbx_seq_one_letter_code
_entity_poly.pdbx_strand_id
1 'polypeptide(L)'
;MAKFFADLIDDVQSYLDDDGSLFLDAYVTIKLRAALQQVSEYVPYERKVSFFIESRTGIATTDTSSALVDATESQFLSTDVGKVVQNTTNNTWAIVTAYVSADQLTLSKDIMVDGNENYEIFNKGCSNRFQINIEDVTDDVGPEEHGVIAVEYPIGTRRSWDIDGDILTIDVLRVSDSKVAEPATNTEVLVWFETRQRVLEFADLAGTVNGTPSAGATTFTIAAVGSGTDVITEDALFTVANVRGTYKIKSNLTLSGGGGAIIFYPGLESAPANGAIVSFIGSTLNKEMERLVTVLTASKTALSKTINATTTGGRETVRNYRDELAIVLNELERLKNRRAPRVSETFPRD
;
A
#
# COMPACT_ATOMS: atom_id res chain seq x y z
N MET A 1 -2.94 23.84 -7.77
CA MET A 1 -1.95 22.76 -7.82
C MET A 1 -1.86 22.19 -6.42
N ALA A 2 -1.62 20.88 -6.26
CA ALA A 2 -1.37 20.32 -4.93
C ALA A 2 -0.04 20.86 -4.41
N LYS A 3 0.03 21.21 -3.13
CA LYS A 3 1.24 21.77 -2.50
C LYS A 3 2.27 20.67 -2.22
N PHE A 4 3.55 20.99 -2.38
CA PHE A 4 4.66 20.15 -1.95
C PHE A 4 4.95 20.34 -0.46
N PHE A 5 5.81 19.49 0.10
CA PHE A 5 6.17 19.58 1.50
C PHE A 5 6.81 20.93 1.84
N ALA A 6 7.69 21.44 0.95
CA ALA A 6 8.32 22.75 1.10
C ALA A 6 7.28 23.88 1.12
N ASP A 7 6.30 23.87 0.21
CA ASP A 7 5.24 24.89 0.18
C ASP A 7 4.41 24.91 1.49
N LEU A 8 4.18 23.72 2.08
CA LEU A 8 3.47 23.64 3.37
C LEU A 8 4.33 24.14 4.53
N ILE A 9 5.65 23.94 4.51
CA ILE A 9 6.56 24.53 5.50
C ILE A 9 6.53 26.05 5.38
N ASP A 10 6.63 26.61 4.17
CA ASP A 10 6.57 28.05 3.92
C ASP A 10 5.24 28.65 4.41
N ASP A 11 4.11 27.99 4.13
CA ASP A 11 2.81 28.42 4.65
C ASP A 11 2.78 28.43 6.18
N VAL A 12 3.33 27.40 6.84
CA VAL A 12 3.35 27.29 8.30
C VAL A 12 4.21 28.39 8.90
N GLN A 13 5.37 28.66 8.31
CA GLN A 13 6.27 29.73 8.75
C GLN A 13 5.63 31.11 8.57
N SER A 14 5.00 31.34 7.41
CA SER A 14 4.21 32.56 7.18
C SER A 14 3.06 32.70 8.18
N TYR A 15 2.41 31.61 8.58
CA TYR A 15 1.35 31.62 9.59
C TYR A 15 1.88 31.95 11.00
N LEU A 16 3.11 31.53 11.29
CA LEU A 16 3.80 31.82 12.55
C LEU A 16 4.41 33.21 12.60
N ASP A 17 4.36 33.97 11.49
CA ASP A 17 5.05 35.24 11.30
C ASP A 17 6.55 35.14 11.63
N ASP A 18 7.17 34.03 11.19
CA ASP A 18 8.56 33.71 11.44
C ASP A 18 9.29 33.42 10.14
N ASP A 19 10.49 33.97 10.00
CA ASP A 19 11.39 33.79 8.86
C ASP A 19 12.36 32.60 9.07
N GLY A 20 11.99 31.66 9.95
CA GLY A 20 12.77 30.49 10.34
C GLY A 20 13.74 30.73 11.49
N SER A 21 13.72 31.90 12.13
CA SER A 21 14.65 32.26 13.21
C SER A 21 14.19 31.75 14.59
N LEU A 22 12.88 31.69 14.85
CA LEU A 22 12.30 31.24 16.12
C LEU A 22 11.86 29.77 16.07
N PHE A 23 11.31 29.36 14.92
CA PHE A 23 10.79 28.04 14.60
C PHE A 23 11.62 27.43 13.47
N LEU A 24 12.81 26.94 13.84
CA LEU A 24 13.72 26.23 12.93
C LEU A 24 12.98 25.20 12.07
N ASP A 25 13.30 25.17 10.77
CA ASP A 25 12.66 24.30 9.77
C ASP A 25 12.58 22.85 10.24
N ALA A 26 13.68 22.30 10.75
CA ALA A 26 13.74 20.92 11.25
C ALA A 26 12.67 20.62 12.32
N TYR A 27 12.36 21.61 13.17
CA TYR A 27 11.32 21.46 14.19
C TYR A 27 9.92 21.52 13.57
N VAL A 28 9.70 22.45 12.62
CA VAL A 28 8.43 22.56 11.89
C VAL A 28 8.16 21.30 11.07
N THR A 29 9.18 20.74 10.40
CA THR A 29 9.12 19.46 9.68
C THR A 29 8.58 18.32 10.55
N ILE A 30 9.11 18.16 11.78
CA ILE A 30 8.64 17.13 12.71
C ILE A 30 7.16 17.34 13.06
N LYS A 31 6.76 18.60 13.31
CA LYS A 31 5.37 18.93 13.62
C LYS A 31 4.43 18.74 12.43
N LEU A 32 4.90 19.02 11.22
CA LEU A 32 4.13 18.82 9.99
C LEU A 32 3.87 17.33 9.75
N ARG A 33 4.89 16.47 9.90
CA ARG A 33 4.71 15.01 9.81
C ARG A 33 3.70 14.48 10.84
N ALA A 34 3.77 14.97 12.08
CA ALA A 34 2.81 14.60 13.12
C ALA A 34 1.38 15.12 12.83
N ALA A 35 1.26 16.31 12.23
CA ALA A 35 -0.03 16.85 11.80
C ALA A 35 -0.62 16.04 10.63
N LEU A 36 0.19 15.62 9.65
CA LEU A 36 -0.23 14.74 8.56
C LEU A 36 -0.73 13.39 9.09
N GLN A 37 -0.02 12.79 10.04
CA GLN A 37 -0.47 11.56 10.70
C GLN A 37 -1.82 11.78 11.38
N GLN A 38 -1.96 12.86 12.15
CA GLN A 38 -3.23 13.14 12.82
C GLN A 38 -4.36 13.37 11.82
N VAL A 39 -4.17 14.19 10.78
CA VAL A 39 -5.21 14.42 9.75
C VAL A 39 -5.61 13.12 9.08
N SER A 40 -4.68 12.19 8.88
CA SER A 40 -4.97 10.86 8.34
C SER A 40 -5.96 10.06 9.20
N GLU A 41 -5.93 10.22 10.53
CA GLU A 41 -6.87 9.54 11.45
C GLU A 41 -8.32 10.05 11.30
N TYR A 42 -8.49 11.29 10.85
CA TYR A 42 -9.82 11.88 10.62
C TYR A 42 -10.28 11.72 9.17
N VAL A 43 -9.36 11.95 8.22
CA VAL A 43 -9.61 11.95 6.78
C VAL A 43 -8.46 11.20 6.09
N PRO A 44 -8.48 9.86 6.10
CA PRO A 44 -7.46 9.04 5.44
C PRO A 44 -7.53 9.17 3.91
N TYR A 45 -6.45 8.79 3.26
CA TYR A 45 -6.37 8.68 1.81
C TYR A 45 -6.88 7.31 1.36
N GLU A 46 -7.86 7.29 0.48
CA GLU A 46 -8.39 6.05 -0.11
C GLU A 46 -7.46 5.56 -1.22
N ARG A 47 -6.82 4.42 -1.00
CA ARG A 47 -5.92 3.77 -1.96
C ARG A 47 -6.48 2.42 -2.39
N LYS A 48 -6.53 2.21 -3.70
CA LYS A 48 -6.91 0.93 -4.30
C LYS A 48 -5.67 0.08 -4.58
N VAL A 49 -5.69 -1.17 -4.15
CA VAL A 49 -4.59 -2.14 -4.30
C VAL A 49 -5.13 -3.41 -4.96
N SER A 50 -4.37 -3.96 -5.90
CA SER A 50 -4.69 -5.23 -6.56
C SER A 50 -4.05 -6.40 -5.81
N PHE A 51 -4.84 -7.43 -5.55
CA PHE A 51 -4.43 -8.74 -5.06
C PHE A 51 -4.88 -9.82 -6.04
N PHE A 52 -4.32 -11.02 -5.92
CA PHE A 52 -4.68 -12.14 -6.77
C PHE A 52 -4.98 -13.36 -5.91
N ILE A 53 -6.16 -13.94 -6.13
CA ILE A 53 -6.56 -15.20 -5.53
C ILE A 53 -5.73 -16.32 -6.13
N GLU A 54 -5.20 -17.17 -5.25
CA GLU A 54 -4.62 -18.44 -5.60
C GLU A 54 -5.65 -19.56 -5.40
N SER A 55 -5.91 -20.29 -6.48
CA SER A 55 -6.87 -21.38 -6.56
C SER A 55 -6.37 -22.50 -7.48
N ARG A 56 -5.08 -22.52 -7.85
CA ARG A 56 -4.48 -23.57 -8.69
C ARG A 56 -4.65 -24.93 -8.04
N THR A 57 -4.97 -25.91 -8.86
CA THR A 57 -5.13 -27.31 -8.48
C THR A 57 -4.37 -28.22 -9.42
N GLY A 58 -4.04 -29.43 -8.97
CA GLY A 58 -3.37 -30.42 -9.81
C GLY A 58 -3.22 -31.77 -9.15
N ILE A 59 -2.43 -32.64 -9.78
CA ILE A 59 -2.13 -33.99 -9.28
C ILE A 59 -0.61 -34.17 -9.28
N ALA A 60 -0.02 -34.48 -8.13
CA ALA A 60 1.39 -34.75 -8.02
C ALA A 60 1.76 -35.97 -8.88
N THR A 61 2.74 -35.86 -9.78
CA THR A 61 3.13 -36.94 -10.69
C THR A 61 4.13 -37.93 -10.08
N THR A 62 4.80 -37.55 -8.99
CA THR A 62 5.79 -38.38 -8.28
C THR A 62 5.76 -38.16 -6.77
N ASP A 63 6.34 -39.07 -6.01
CA ASP A 63 6.47 -39.11 -4.55
C ASP A 63 7.82 -38.57 -4.04
N THR A 64 8.37 -37.56 -4.73
CA THR A 64 9.67 -36.99 -4.35
C THR A 64 9.58 -36.35 -2.96
N SER A 65 10.35 -36.87 -2.01
CA SER A 65 10.25 -36.43 -0.62
C SER A 65 10.41 -34.92 -0.45
N SER A 66 9.49 -34.33 0.31
CA SER A 66 9.45 -32.88 0.60
C SER A 66 9.41 -32.02 -0.68
N ALA A 67 8.83 -32.54 -1.76
CA ALA A 67 8.60 -31.81 -2.98
C ALA A 67 7.16 -32.01 -3.48
N LEU A 68 6.67 -31.02 -4.22
CA LEU A 68 5.52 -31.17 -5.09
C LEU A 68 6.04 -31.18 -6.52
N VAL A 69 5.88 -32.31 -7.21
CA VAL A 69 6.21 -32.45 -8.63
C VAL A 69 4.93 -32.65 -9.41
N ASP A 70 4.63 -31.76 -10.35
CA ASP A 70 3.52 -31.87 -11.29
C ASP A 70 4.01 -31.55 -12.70
N ALA A 71 4.48 -32.59 -13.37
CA ALA A 71 4.95 -32.51 -14.76
C ALA A 71 3.80 -32.55 -15.79
N THR A 72 2.53 -32.66 -15.34
CA THR A 72 1.38 -32.66 -16.25
C THR A 72 0.91 -31.24 -16.49
N GLU A 73 0.78 -30.46 -15.43
CA GLU A 73 0.28 -29.08 -15.49
C GLU A 73 1.39 -28.06 -15.75
N SER A 74 2.64 -28.33 -15.30
CA SER A 74 3.79 -27.42 -15.47
C SER A 74 3.49 -25.96 -15.08
N GLN A 75 2.77 -25.79 -13.97
CA GLN A 75 2.09 -24.54 -13.63
C GLN A 75 2.79 -23.69 -12.56
N PHE A 76 3.91 -24.14 -11.99
CA PHE A 76 4.55 -23.47 -10.86
C PHE A 76 5.37 -22.25 -11.26
N LEU A 77 5.42 -21.26 -10.38
CA LEU A 77 6.09 -19.98 -10.59
C LEU A 77 7.07 -19.71 -9.46
N SER A 78 8.10 -18.91 -9.75
CA SER A 78 9.07 -18.46 -8.73
C SER A 78 8.42 -17.65 -7.60
N THR A 79 7.27 -17.03 -7.86
CA THR A 79 6.43 -16.31 -6.90
C THR A 79 5.61 -17.25 -5.98
N ASP A 80 5.72 -18.56 -6.13
CA ASP A 80 5.01 -19.53 -5.28
C ASP A 80 5.69 -19.77 -3.95
N VAL A 81 6.95 -19.32 -3.77
CA VAL A 81 7.65 -19.42 -2.49
C VAL A 81 6.87 -18.69 -1.40
N GLY A 82 6.61 -19.40 -0.30
CA GLY A 82 5.80 -18.93 0.84
C GLY A 82 4.30 -19.24 0.73
N LYS A 83 3.81 -19.70 -0.44
CA LYS A 83 2.41 -20.15 -0.59
C LYS A 83 2.16 -21.45 0.17
N VAL A 84 0.89 -21.72 0.40
CA VAL A 84 0.42 -22.89 1.13
C VAL A 84 -0.07 -23.94 0.14
N VAL A 85 0.35 -25.19 0.32
CA VAL A 85 -0.10 -26.34 -0.47
C VAL A 85 -0.89 -27.27 0.43
N GLN A 86 -2.09 -27.64 0.02
CA GLN A 86 -2.88 -28.69 0.65
C GLN A 86 -2.88 -29.92 -0.26
N ASN A 87 -2.46 -31.07 0.25
CA ASN A 87 -2.80 -32.35 -0.35
C ASN A 87 -4.23 -32.68 0.05
N THR A 88 -5.15 -32.70 -0.92
CA THR A 88 -6.57 -32.96 -0.69
C THR A 88 -6.92 -34.44 -0.61
N THR A 89 -6.02 -35.33 -1.05
CA THR A 89 -6.15 -36.79 -0.87
C THR A 89 -5.98 -37.19 0.59
N ASN A 90 -5.02 -36.59 1.31
CA ASN A 90 -4.68 -36.94 2.70
C ASN A 90 -5.02 -35.86 3.74
N ASN A 91 -5.49 -34.69 3.29
CA ASN A 91 -5.74 -33.52 4.14
C ASN A 91 -4.49 -33.08 4.94
N THR A 92 -3.34 -33.05 4.28
CA THR A 92 -2.07 -32.58 4.82
C THR A 92 -1.66 -31.26 4.16
N TRP A 93 -0.85 -30.46 4.86
CA TRP A 93 -0.60 -29.06 4.50
C TRP A 93 0.87 -28.73 4.59
N ALA A 94 1.48 -28.12 3.59
CA ALA A 94 2.88 -27.67 3.63
C ALA A 94 3.04 -26.25 3.07
N ILE A 95 4.18 -25.63 3.35
CA ILE A 95 4.56 -24.33 2.79
C ILE A 95 5.60 -24.55 1.71
N VAL A 96 5.49 -23.83 0.60
CA VAL A 96 6.51 -23.83 -0.45
C VAL A 96 7.76 -23.10 0.06
N THR A 97 8.90 -23.78 0.12
CA THR A 97 10.17 -23.22 0.61
C THR A 97 11.11 -22.81 -0.51
N ALA A 98 11.01 -23.41 -1.69
CA ALA A 98 11.79 -23.04 -2.86
C ALA A 98 11.06 -23.39 -4.17
N TYR A 99 11.28 -22.56 -5.19
CA TYR A 99 10.94 -22.85 -6.58
C TYR A 99 12.13 -23.53 -7.26
N VAL A 100 11.89 -24.67 -7.92
CA VAL A 100 12.92 -25.40 -8.68
C VAL A 100 12.69 -25.21 -10.18
N SER A 101 11.47 -25.48 -10.64
CA SER A 101 11.06 -25.33 -12.04
C SER A 101 9.54 -25.21 -12.13
N ALA A 102 9.01 -25.01 -13.35
CA ALA A 102 7.57 -25.00 -13.59
C ALA A 102 6.87 -26.31 -13.18
N ASP A 103 7.62 -27.41 -13.06
CA ASP A 103 7.11 -28.73 -12.68
C ASP A 103 7.38 -29.08 -11.22
N GLN A 104 8.24 -28.33 -10.52
CA GLN A 104 8.68 -28.72 -9.18
C GLN A 104 8.80 -27.56 -8.20
N LEU A 105 8.22 -27.77 -7.02
CA LEU A 105 8.38 -26.97 -5.82
C LEU A 105 9.00 -27.81 -4.70
N THR A 106 9.81 -27.17 -3.85
CA THR A 106 10.24 -27.74 -2.57
C THR A 106 9.26 -27.33 -1.49
N LEU A 107 8.88 -28.27 -0.63
CA LEU A 107 7.92 -28.08 0.45
C LEU A 107 8.61 -28.14 1.82
N SER A 108 7.98 -27.55 2.82
CA SER A 108 8.47 -27.53 4.21
C SER A 108 8.45 -28.89 4.89
N LYS A 109 7.68 -29.84 4.35
CA LYS A 109 7.62 -31.23 4.79
C LYS A 109 7.04 -32.10 3.69
N ASP A 110 7.23 -33.39 3.85
CA ASP A 110 6.72 -34.40 2.93
C ASP A 110 5.21 -34.58 3.10
N ILE A 111 4.45 -34.18 2.07
CA ILE A 111 2.99 -34.34 2.04
C ILE A 111 2.50 -35.09 0.80
N MET A 112 3.37 -35.46 -0.13
CA MET A 112 3.04 -36.18 -1.36
C MET A 112 3.68 -37.58 -1.33
N VAL A 113 3.32 -38.40 -0.34
CA VAL A 113 4.01 -39.65 0.00
C VAL A 113 3.69 -40.81 -0.92
N ASP A 114 2.52 -40.80 -1.56
CA ASP A 114 2.08 -41.91 -2.41
C ASP A 114 2.28 -41.62 -3.91
N GLY A 115 2.51 -40.35 -4.26
CA GLY A 115 2.43 -39.87 -5.64
C GLY A 115 1.00 -40.03 -6.20
N ASN A 116 0.71 -39.35 -7.31
CA ASN A 116 -0.64 -39.31 -7.89
C ASN A 116 -1.71 -38.79 -6.89
N GLU A 117 -1.32 -37.81 -6.08
CA GLU A 117 -2.16 -37.20 -5.05
C GLU A 117 -2.65 -35.81 -5.49
N ASN A 118 -3.91 -35.51 -5.20
CA ASN A 118 -4.51 -34.22 -5.57
C ASN A 118 -4.01 -33.11 -4.65
N TYR A 119 -3.86 -31.91 -5.19
CA TYR A 119 -3.46 -30.75 -4.41
C TYR A 119 -4.20 -29.47 -4.81
N GLU A 120 -4.24 -28.54 -3.85
CA GLU A 120 -4.63 -27.15 -4.06
C GLU A 120 -3.51 -26.24 -3.52
N ILE A 121 -3.30 -25.09 -4.18
CA ILE A 121 -2.38 -24.05 -3.73
C ILE A 121 -3.22 -22.85 -3.27
N PHE A 122 -2.77 -22.18 -2.20
CA PHE A 122 -3.37 -20.96 -1.66
C PHE A 122 -2.32 -19.87 -1.44
N ASN A 123 -2.76 -18.62 -1.32
CA ASN A 123 -1.89 -17.50 -0.97
C ASN A 123 -1.18 -17.76 0.38
N LYS A 124 -0.06 -17.06 0.60
CA LYS A 124 0.71 -17.16 1.85
C LYS A 124 -0.22 -16.93 3.06
N GLY A 125 -0.18 -17.83 4.03
CA GLY A 125 -0.97 -17.73 5.26
C GLY A 125 -2.47 -18.03 5.09
N CYS A 126 -2.95 -18.28 3.87
CA CYS A 126 -4.35 -18.59 3.59
C CYS A 126 -4.64 -20.10 3.75
N SER A 127 -5.90 -20.41 4.03
CA SER A 127 -6.42 -21.76 4.28
C SER A 127 -7.48 -22.20 3.26
N ASN A 128 -7.87 -21.31 2.35
CA ASN A 128 -8.79 -21.63 1.26
C ASN A 128 -8.64 -20.61 0.12
N ARG A 129 -9.27 -20.93 -1.02
CA ARG A 129 -9.24 -20.14 -2.25
C ARG A 129 -10.09 -18.85 -2.25
N PHE A 130 -10.77 -18.52 -1.16
CA PHE A 130 -11.53 -17.27 -1.02
C PHE A 130 -10.74 -16.21 -0.25
N GLN A 131 -9.50 -16.52 0.11
CA GLN A 131 -8.66 -15.72 0.98
C GLN A 131 -7.52 -15.07 0.21
N ILE A 132 -7.20 -13.84 0.59
CA ILE A 132 -5.99 -13.13 0.20
C ILE A 132 -5.27 -12.65 1.45
N ASN A 133 -3.95 -12.53 1.37
CA ASN A 133 -3.13 -11.99 2.43
C ASN A 133 -2.83 -10.51 2.15
N ILE A 134 -3.14 -9.66 3.14
CA ILE A 134 -3.01 -8.20 3.06
C ILE A 134 -1.86 -7.64 3.93
N GLU A 135 -0.97 -8.50 4.47
CA GLU A 135 0.11 -8.13 5.40
C GLU A 135 1.07 -7.05 4.88
N ASP A 136 1.23 -6.93 3.55
CA ASP A 136 2.11 -5.94 2.93
C ASP A 136 1.52 -4.51 2.98
N VAL A 137 0.24 -4.36 3.32
CA VAL A 137 -0.41 -3.07 3.55
C VAL A 137 -0.20 -2.65 5.01
N THR A 138 0.94 -2.00 5.25
CA THR A 138 1.38 -1.59 6.60
C THR A 138 1.06 -0.13 6.96
N ASP A 139 0.50 0.62 6.01
CA ASP A 139 0.21 2.05 6.13
C ASP A 139 -1.28 2.36 6.27
N ASP A 140 -2.07 1.35 6.63
CA ASP A 140 -3.49 1.51 6.86
C ASP A 140 -3.78 2.40 8.06
N VAL A 141 -4.96 3.01 8.03
CA VAL A 141 -5.48 3.88 9.09
C VAL A 141 -6.89 3.42 9.42
N GLY A 142 -7.04 2.64 10.49
CA GLY A 142 -8.34 2.22 10.99
C GLY A 142 -8.20 1.10 12.02
N PRO A 143 -8.88 1.18 13.18
CA PRO A 143 -8.60 0.26 14.28
C PRO A 143 -9.22 -1.14 14.15
N GLU A 144 -10.11 -1.41 13.19
CA GLU A 144 -10.98 -2.60 13.26
C GLU A 144 -10.86 -3.58 12.07
N GLU A 145 -10.33 -3.17 10.91
CA GLU A 145 -10.35 -4.00 9.69
C GLU A 145 -9.15 -3.73 8.75
N HIS A 146 -7.95 -3.46 9.29
CA HIS A 146 -6.76 -3.11 8.47
C HIS A 146 -7.04 -1.94 7.48
N GLY A 147 -7.93 -1.01 7.86
CA GLY A 147 -8.37 0.09 7.01
C GLY A 147 -9.15 -0.31 5.75
N VAL A 148 -9.58 -1.55 5.57
CA VAL A 148 -10.35 -1.98 4.39
C VAL A 148 -11.73 -1.32 4.39
N ILE A 149 -12.13 -0.75 3.24
CA ILE A 149 -13.43 -0.08 3.08
C ILE A 149 -14.29 -0.65 1.95
N ALA A 150 -13.69 -1.37 1.02
CA ALA A 150 -14.41 -2.05 -0.05
C ALA A 150 -13.56 -3.15 -0.66
N VAL A 151 -14.23 -4.20 -1.15
CA VAL A 151 -13.65 -5.28 -1.92
C VAL A 151 -14.46 -5.49 -3.19
N GLU A 152 -13.79 -5.60 -4.33
CA GLU A 152 -14.41 -5.98 -5.60
C GLU A 152 -13.82 -7.28 -6.13
N TYR A 153 -14.71 -8.23 -6.40
CA TYR A 153 -14.39 -9.51 -7.04
C TYR A 153 -15.66 -10.12 -7.67
N PRO A 154 -15.71 -10.39 -8.97
CA PRO A 154 -14.75 -9.92 -9.96
C PRO A 154 -14.73 -8.39 -10.08
N ILE A 155 -13.76 -7.84 -10.78
CA ILE A 155 -13.63 -6.37 -10.96
C ILE A 155 -14.96 -5.78 -11.44
N GLY A 156 -15.41 -4.72 -10.76
CA GLY A 156 -16.70 -4.07 -11.01
C GLY A 156 -17.88 -4.64 -10.22
N THR A 157 -17.68 -5.71 -9.43
CA THR A 157 -18.69 -6.27 -8.53
C THR A 157 -18.23 -6.19 -7.08
N ARG A 158 -18.90 -5.37 -6.26
CA ARG A 158 -18.62 -5.30 -4.82
C ARG A 158 -19.04 -6.58 -4.12
N ARG A 159 -18.22 -7.03 -3.17
CA ARG A 159 -18.46 -8.22 -2.34
C ARG A 159 -18.47 -7.87 -0.87
N SER A 160 -19.08 -8.73 -0.06
CA SER A 160 -18.84 -8.72 1.38
C SER A 160 -17.48 -9.36 1.67
N TRP A 161 -16.86 -8.99 2.79
CA TRP A 161 -15.59 -9.54 3.23
C TRP A 161 -15.58 -9.72 4.74
N ASP A 162 -14.65 -10.54 5.20
CA ASP A 162 -14.31 -10.73 6.62
C ASP A 162 -12.79 -10.74 6.75
N ILE A 163 -12.27 -10.27 7.89
CA ILE A 163 -10.83 -10.16 8.13
C ILE A 163 -10.46 -10.86 9.43
N ASP A 164 -9.53 -11.83 9.34
CA ASP A 164 -8.93 -12.51 10.49
C ASP A 164 -7.40 -12.33 10.45
N GLY A 165 -6.90 -11.44 11.30
CA GLY A 165 -5.51 -10.96 11.21
C GLY A 165 -5.24 -10.33 9.83
N ASP A 166 -4.14 -10.74 9.19
CA ASP A 166 -3.76 -10.25 7.85
C ASP A 166 -4.47 -11.00 6.70
N ILE A 167 -5.49 -11.82 6.99
CA ILE A 167 -6.19 -12.63 5.99
C ILE A 167 -7.58 -12.05 5.72
N LEU A 168 -7.80 -11.58 4.51
CA LEU A 168 -9.10 -11.13 4.02
C LEU A 168 -9.80 -12.27 3.29
N THR A 169 -10.98 -12.65 3.76
CA THR A 169 -11.86 -13.65 3.15
C THR A 169 -12.98 -12.94 2.38
N ILE A 170 -13.14 -13.27 1.10
CA ILE A 170 -14.14 -12.69 0.21
C ILE A 170 -15.38 -13.58 0.21
N ASP A 171 -16.56 -13.00 0.42
CA ASP A 171 -17.81 -13.75 0.47
C ASP A 171 -18.36 -14.04 -0.93
N VAL A 172 -17.89 -15.12 -1.55
CA VAL A 172 -18.36 -15.63 -2.85
C VAL A 172 -18.55 -17.13 -2.83
N LEU A 173 -19.43 -17.66 -3.69
CA LEU A 173 -19.65 -19.11 -3.77
C LEU A 173 -18.56 -19.83 -4.56
N ARG A 174 -17.92 -19.14 -5.52
CA ARG A 174 -16.94 -19.72 -6.44
C ARG A 174 -15.88 -18.70 -6.84
N VAL A 175 -14.68 -19.21 -7.09
CA VAL A 175 -13.56 -18.49 -7.69
C VAL A 175 -13.12 -19.23 -8.95
N SER A 176 -12.66 -18.49 -9.95
CA SER A 176 -12.03 -19.11 -11.12
C SER A 176 -10.71 -19.77 -10.74
N ASP A 177 -10.32 -20.82 -11.45
CA ASP A 177 -9.01 -21.44 -11.32
C ASP A 177 -7.92 -20.44 -11.75
N SER A 178 -6.89 -20.24 -10.92
CA SER A 178 -5.74 -19.36 -11.18
C SER A 178 -4.64 -20.01 -11.99
N LYS A 179 -4.90 -21.18 -12.58
CA LYS A 179 -4.03 -21.78 -13.61
C LYS A 179 -3.59 -20.75 -14.63
N VAL A 180 -2.32 -20.86 -15.03
CA VAL A 180 -1.71 -20.04 -16.08
C VAL A 180 -2.26 -20.49 -17.44
N ALA A 181 -3.54 -20.20 -17.69
CA ALA A 181 -4.20 -20.42 -18.96
C ALA A 181 -4.55 -19.06 -19.57
N GLU A 182 -4.19 -18.89 -20.84
CA GLU A 182 -4.66 -17.77 -21.65
C GLU A 182 -6.13 -18.03 -22.08
N PRO A 183 -7.06 -17.08 -21.90
CA PRO A 183 -6.90 -15.75 -21.31
C PRO A 183 -6.95 -15.75 -19.78
N ALA A 184 -6.21 -14.82 -19.16
CA ALA A 184 -6.10 -14.64 -17.72
C ALA A 184 -7.46 -14.74 -17.00
N THR A 185 -7.53 -15.65 -16.04
CA THR A 185 -8.74 -15.90 -15.25
C THR A 185 -9.05 -14.73 -14.32
N ASN A 186 -10.32 -14.61 -13.97
CA ASN A 186 -10.89 -13.56 -13.13
C ASN A 186 -10.49 -13.78 -11.66
N THR A 187 -9.20 -13.65 -11.37
CA THR A 187 -8.58 -13.94 -10.06
C THR A 187 -8.14 -12.68 -9.33
N GLU A 188 -8.13 -11.54 -10.02
CA GLU A 188 -7.78 -10.26 -9.42
C GLU A 188 -8.89 -9.74 -8.51
N VAL A 189 -8.49 -9.34 -7.32
CA VAL A 189 -9.32 -8.72 -6.28
C VAL A 189 -8.83 -7.30 -6.11
N LEU A 190 -9.74 -6.35 -6.21
CA LEU A 190 -9.44 -4.95 -5.87
C LEU A 190 -9.87 -4.70 -4.44
N VAL A 191 -8.96 -4.19 -3.62
CA VAL A 191 -9.24 -3.84 -2.23
C VAL A 191 -8.93 -2.36 -2.03
N TRP A 192 -9.88 -1.64 -1.43
CA TRP A 192 -9.74 -0.24 -1.08
C TRP A 192 -9.35 -0.13 0.39
N PHE A 193 -8.28 0.60 0.65
CA PHE A 193 -7.76 0.87 1.98
C PHE A 193 -7.83 2.35 2.29
N GLU A 194 -8.21 2.66 3.52
CA GLU A 194 -7.88 3.91 4.20
C GLU A 194 -6.40 3.85 4.58
N THR A 195 -5.61 4.75 4.00
CA THR A 195 -4.17 4.85 4.24
C THR A 195 -3.78 6.25 4.68
N ARG A 196 -2.55 6.41 5.16
CA ARG A 196 -2.06 7.73 5.59
C ARG A 196 -2.01 8.73 4.42
N GLN A 197 -2.39 9.96 4.73
CA GLN A 197 -2.15 11.13 3.89
C GLN A 197 -0.64 11.39 3.79
N ARG A 198 -0.21 11.86 2.62
CA ARG A 198 1.20 12.03 2.27
C ARG A 198 1.40 13.32 1.50
N VAL A 199 2.58 13.90 1.70
CA VAL A 199 3.08 15.03 0.94
C VAL A 199 4.54 14.73 0.61
N LEU A 200 4.88 14.84 -0.66
CA LEU A 200 6.18 14.49 -1.20
C LEU A 200 7.22 15.57 -0.85
N GLU A 201 8.41 15.13 -0.44
CA GLU A 201 9.48 16.03 0.01
C GLU A 201 10.35 16.59 -1.14
N PHE A 202 10.27 15.99 -2.34
CA PHE A 202 11.01 16.45 -3.53
C PHE A 202 10.06 17.04 -4.58
N ALA A 203 10.57 17.97 -5.39
CA ALA A 203 9.77 18.74 -6.33
C ALA A 203 9.56 18.05 -7.69
N ASP A 204 10.53 17.24 -8.13
CA ASP A 204 10.50 16.63 -9.46
C ASP A 204 9.58 15.40 -9.50
N LEU A 205 8.36 15.59 -10.00
CA LEU A 205 7.31 14.58 -9.98
C LEU A 205 7.36 13.55 -11.11
N ALA A 206 8.33 13.63 -12.02
CA ALA A 206 8.36 12.79 -13.20
C ALA A 206 9.70 12.08 -13.38
N GLY A 207 9.63 10.82 -13.80
CA GLY A 207 10.74 10.02 -14.29
C GLY A 207 10.28 9.10 -15.41
N THR A 208 11.16 8.18 -15.82
CA THR A 208 10.83 7.15 -16.80
C THR A 208 11.30 5.78 -16.34
N VAL A 209 10.53 4.76 -16.70
CA VAL A 209 10.96 3.36 -16.56
C VAL A 209 12.19 3.14 -17.43
N ASN A 210 13.27 2.62 -16.84
CA ASN A 210 14.48 2.20 -17.53
C ASN A 210 14.58 0.67 -17.50
N GLY A 211 14.35 0.04 -18.64
CA GLY A 211 14.28 -1.40 -18.82
C GLY A 211 12.88 -1.89 -19.15
N THR A 212 12.68 -3.21 -19.05
CA THR A 212 11.43 -3.90 -19.40
C THR A 212 11.00 -4.82 -18.26
N PRO A 213 10.54 -4.26 -17.11
CA PRO A 213 10.09 -5.08 -16.01
C PRO A 213 8.83 -5.86 -16.40
N SER A 214 8.69 -7.07 -15.86
CA SER A 214 7.53 -7.93 -16.09
C SER A 214 6.33 -7.50 -15.25
N ALA A 215 5.15 -8.02 -15.58
CA ALA A 215 4.04 -8.06 -14.64
C ALA A 215 4.49 -8.77 -13.34
N GLY A 216 3.94 -8.32 -12.20
CA GLY A 216 4.30 -8.77 -10.87
C GLY A 216 5.62 -8.21 -10.32
N ALA A 217 6.42 -7.48 -11.12
CA ALA A 217 7.69 -6.94 -10.64
C ALA A 217 7.47 -5.92 -9.51
N THR A 218 8.26 -6.03 -8.44
CA THR A 218 8.28 -5.12 -7.28
C THR A 218 9.50 -4.21 -7.26
N THR A 219 10.29 -4.27 -8.32
CA THR A 219 11.49 -3.44 -8.51
C THR A 219 11.72 -3.15 -9.98
N PHE A 220 12.12 -1.93 -10.30
CA PHE A 220 12.67 -1.55 -11.59
C PHE A 220 13.56 -0.32 -11.46
N THR A 221 14.40 -0.07 -12.48
CA THR A 221 15.25 1.12 -12.52
C THR A 221 14.46 2.30 -13.06
N ILE A 222 14.39 3.39 -12.31
CA ILE A 222 13.88 4.67 -12.78
C ILE A 222 15.03 5.52 -13.32
N ALA A 223 14.77 6.31 -14.35
CA ALA A 223 15.70 7.30 -14.89
C ALA A 223 15.01 8.66 -15.03
N ALA A 224 15.81 9.70 -15.27
CA ALA A 224 15.36 11.07 -15.51
C ALA A 224 14.47 11.66 -14.39
N VAL A 225 14.72 11.29 -13.13
CA VAL A 225 14.08 11.93 -11.96
C VAL A 225 15.02 12.97 -11.40
N GLY A 226 14.59 14.23 -11.49
CA GLY A 226 15.25 15.39 -10.90
C GLY A 226 16.71 15.62 -11.26
N SER A 227 17.40 16.36 -10.40
CA SER A 227 18.78 16.84 -10.65
C SER A 227 19.86 15.82 -10.31
N GLY A 228 19.46 14.68 -9.72
CA GLY A 228 20.31 13.51 -9.51
C GLY A 228 20.94 13.37 -8.12
N THR A 229 20.53 14.18 -7.15
CA THR A 229 20.86 14.00 -5.72
C THR A 229 19.63 13.87 -4.82
N ASP A 230 18.44 13.91 -5.41
CA ASP A 230 17.18 13.85 -4.65
C ASP A 230 17.01 12.48 -3.99
N VAL A 231 16.36 12.47 -2.84
CA VAL A 231 16.01 11.26 -2.11
C VAL A 231 14.53 10.98 -2.34
N ILE A 232 14.23 9.88 -3.03
CA ILE A 232 12.88 9.34 -3.08
C ILE A 232 12.65 8.69 -1.72
N THR A 233 11.76 9.27 -0.93
CA THR A 233 11.47 8.76 0.41
C THR A 233 10.62 7.49 0.34
N GLU A 234 10.79 6.62 1.34
CA GLU A 234 9.83 5.58 1.69
C GLU A 234 8.42 6.19 1.77
N ASP A 235 7.41 5.37 1.50
CA ASP A 235 6.00 5.76 1.47
C ASP A 235 5.61 6.71 0.34
N ALA A 236 6.53 7.22 -0.48
CA ALA A 236 6.16 8.01 -1.67
C ALA A 236 5.26 7.18 -2.60
N LEU A 237 4.22 7.84 -3.14
CA LEU A 237 3.27 7.22 -4.06
C LEU A 237 3.56 7.61 -5.50
N PHE A 238 3.37 6.68 -6.43
CA PHE A 238 3.53 6.94 -7.85
C PHE A 238 2.57 6.12 -8.72
N THR A 239 2.44 6.54 -9.97
CA THR A 239 1.74 5.81 -11.04
C THR A 239 2.69 5.62 -12.22
N VAL A 240 2.42 4.64 -13.07
CA VAL A 240 3.19 4.37 -14.29
C VAL A 240 2.25 4.48 -15.48
N ALA A 241 2.66 5.21 -16.51
CA ALA A 241 1.85 5.40 -17.70
C ALA A 241 1.48 4.06 -18.35
N ASN A 242 0.19 3.90 -18.68
CA ASN A 242 -0.40 2.69 -19.25
C ASN A 242 -0.33 1.43 -18.37
N VAL A 243 -0.02 1.57 -17.08
CA VAL A 243 -0.15 0.47 -16.10
C VAL A 243 -1.16 0.90 -15.05
N ARG A 244 -2.10 0.01 -14.70
CA ARG A 244 -3.11 0.31 -13.68
C ARG A 244 -2.50 0.29 -12.28
N GLY A 245 -2.99 1.16 -11.40
CA GLY A 245 -2.70 1.10 -9.96
C GLY A 245 -1.91 2.31 -9.44
N THR A 246 -1.76 2.34 -8.12
CA THR A 246 -0.93 3.30 -7.40
C THR A 246 0.04 2.52 -6.53
N TYR A 247 1.32 2.82 -6.70
CA TYR A 247 2.43 2.08 -6.12
C TYR A 247 3.06 2.89 -4.99
N LYS A 248 3.55 2.20 -3.97
CA LYS A 248 4.20 2.78 -2.79
C LYS A 248 5.65 2.34 -2.72
N ILE A 249 6.56 3.28 -2.54
CA ILE A 249 7.98 3.00 -2.31
C ILE A 249 8.18 2.33 -0.94
N LYS A 250 8.89 1.19 -0.90
CA LYS A 250 9.16 0.41 0.32
C LYS A 250 10.40 0.85 1.08
N SER A 251 11.28 1.64 0.47
CA SER A 251 12.53 2.06 1.09
C SER A 251 13.07 3.34 0.44
N ASN A 252 13.71 4.19 1.23
CA ASN A 252 14.41 5.37 0.72
C ASN A 252 15.39 5.01 -0.40
N LEU A 253 15.43 5.81 -1.46
CA LEU A 253 16.40 5.72 -2.55
C LEU A 253 17.06 7.08 -2.77
N THR A 254 18.37 7.15 -2.55
CA THR A 254 19.18 8.29 -3.01
C THR A 254 19.47 8.10 -4.50
N LEU A 255 19.04 9.05 -5.32
CA LEU A 255 19.32 9.02 -6.75
C LEU A 255 20.80 9.28 -7.01
N SER A 256 21.32 8.67 -8.07
CA SER A 256 22.67 8.92 -8.58
C SER A 256 22.57 9.17 -10.08
N GLY A 257 22.89 10.39 -10.52
CA GLY A 257 22.80 10.76 -11.94
C GLY A 257 21.37 10.78 -12.48
N GLY A 258 20.38 11.04 -11.61
CA GLY A 258 18.97 11.16 -11.98
C GLY A 258 18.23 9.82 -12.12
N GLY A 259 18.79 8.73 -11.59
CA GLY A 259 18.15 7.41 -11.63
C GLY A 259 18.60 6.48 -10.51
N GLY A 260 17.91 5.34 -10.41
CA GLY A 260 18.19 4.29 -9.42
C GLY A 260 17.13 3.18 -9.43
N ALA A 261 17.39 2.07 -8.73
CA ALA A 261 16.42 1.00 -8.60
C ALA A 261 15.46 1.29 -7.44
N ILE A 262 14.18 1.48 -7.75
CA ILE A 262 13.14 1.64 -6.73
C ILE A 262 12.57 0.27 -6.34
N ILE A 263 12.28 0.09 -5.05
CA ILE A 263 11.56 -1.08 -4.52
C ILE A 263 10.18 -0.60 -4.09
N PHE A 264 9.13 -1.28 -4.54
CA PHE A 264 7.76 -0.81 -4.34
C PHE A 264 6.75 -1.95 -4.15
N TYR A 265 5.53 -1.56 -3.75
CA TYR A 265 4.38 -2.44 -3.57
C TYR A 265 3.09 -1.74 -4.01
N PRO A 266 2.09 -2.44 -4.58
CA PRO A 266 2.11 -3.85 -4.99
C PRO A 266 3.04 -4.11 -6.18
N GLY A 267 3.18 -5.36 -6.61
CA GLY A 267 3.83 -5.67 -7.88
C GLY A 267 3.07 -5.05 -9.07
N LEU A 268 3.77 -4.77 -10.17
CA LEU A 268 3.17 -4.18 -11.36
C LEU A 268 2.02 -5.04 -11.90
N GLU A 269 0.88 -4.42 -12.21
CA GLU A 269 -0.27 -5.14 -12.78
C GLU A 269 0.06 -5.72 -14.17
N SER A 270 0.78 -4.95 -14.98
CA SER A 270 1.22 -5.33 -16.32
C SER A 270 2.63 -4.80 -16.59
N ALA A 271 3.30 -5.35 -17.59
CA ALA A 271 4.65 -4.95 -17.96
C ALA A 271 4.64 -3.54 -18.63
N PRO A 272 5.20 -2.49 -18.01
CA PRO A 272 5.32 -1.19 -18.66
C PRO A 272 6.32 -1.22 -19.81
N ALA A 273 6.10 -0.37 -20.80
CA ALA A 273 7.09 -0.12 -21.84
C ALA A 273 8.33 0.57 -21.26
N ASN A 274 9.50 0.28 -21.85
CA ASN A 274 10.70 1.08 -21.59
C ASN A 274 10.42 2.55 -21.96
N GLY A 275 10.81 3.48 -21.09
CA GLY A 275 10.52 4.90 -21.24
C GLY A 275 9.10 5.31 -20.80
N ALA A 276 8.27 4.40 -20.28
CA ALA A 276 6.97 4.76 -19.72
C ALA A 276 7.15 5.80 -18.59
N ILE A 277 6.29 6.82 -18.58
CA ILE A 277 6.37 7.91 -17.61
C ILE A 277 6.00 7.38 -16.22
N VAL A 278 6.86 7.64 -15.25
CA VAL A 278 6.57 7.45 -13.82
C VAL A 278 6.20 8.80 -13.25
N SER A 279 5.01 8.89 -12.64
CA SER A 279 4.48 10.13 -12.08
C SER A 279 4.27 9.97 -10.57
N PHE A 280 5.04 10.70 -9.78
CA PHE A 280 4.88 10.77 -8.32
C PHE A 280 3.68 11.63 -7.94
N ILE A 281 2.98 11.22 -6.88
CA ILE A 281 1.87 11.98 -6.32
C ILE A 281 2.45 12.98 -5.31
N GLY A 282 2.48 14.26 -5.69
CA GLY A 282 3.07 15.32 -4.86
C GLY A 282 2.36 15.53 -3.52
N SER A 283 1.04 15.39 -3.48
CA SER A 283 0.29 15.42 -2.23
C SER A 283 -1.05 14.69 -2.41
N THR A 284 -1.45 13.94 -1.40
CA THR A 284 -2.78 13.32 -1.32
C THR A 284 -3.80 14.25 -0.65
N LEU A 285 -3.37 15.42 -0.16
CA LEU A 285 -4.24 16.41 0.45
C LEU A 285 -5.07 17.14 -0.61
N ASN A 286 -6.31 17.47 -0.26
CA ASN A 286 -7.11 18.45 -0.98
C ASN A 286 -6.90 19.84 -0.37
N LYS A 287 -7.40 20.90 -1.03
CA LYS A 287 -7.21 22.29 -0.58
C LYS A 287 -7.69 22.56 0.84
N GLU A 288 -8.77 21.91 1.28
CA GLU A 288 -9.28 22.07 2.65
C GLU A 288 -8.32 21.42 3.65
N MET A 289 -7.84 20.21 3.36
CA MET A 289 -6.86 19.50 4.19
C MET A 289 -5.51 20.20 4.22
N GLU A 290 -5.03 20.76 3.11
CA GLU A 290 -3.79 21.57 3.08
C GLU A 290 -3.88 22.71 4.10
N ARG A 291 -4.98 23.48 4.10
CA ARG A 291 -5.20 24.54 5.10
C ARG A 291 -5.23 24.00 6.53
N LEU A 292 -5.97 22.91 6.76
CA LEU A 292 -6.11 22.31 8.10
C LEU A 292 -4.76 21.82 8.64
N VAL A 293 -3.97 21.14 7.80
CA VAL A 293 -2.62 20.67 8.15
C VAL A 293 -1.70 21.83 8.48
N THR A 294 -1.71 22.91 7.69
CA THR A 294 -0.92 24.12 7.96
C THR A 294 -1.26 24.72 9.32
N VAL A 295 -2.54 25.01 9.59
CA VAL A 295 -2.97 25.64 10.86
C VAL A 295 -2.73 24.70 12.04
N LEU A 296 -3.02 23.39 11.88
CA LEU A 296 -2.73 22.39 12.91
C LEU A 296 -1.25 22.36 13.27
N THR A 297 -0.38 22.37 12.26
CA THR A 297 1.07 22.36 12.44
C THR A 297 1.53 23.64 13.13
N ALA A 298 1.11 24.81 12.65
CA ALA A 298 1.48 26.10 13.20
C ALA A 298 1.05 26.21 14.68
N SER A 299 -0.22 25.96 14.99
CA SER A 299 -0.74 26.04 16.37
C SER A 299 -0.03 25.08 17.32
N LYS A 300 0.24 23.83 16.91
CA LYS A 300 1.02 22.89 17.73
C LYS A 300 2.47 23.35 17.93
N THR A 301 3.08 23.91 16.90
CA THR A 301 4.46 24.39 16.92
C THR A 301 4.60 25.56 17.90
N ALA A 302 3.72 26.56 17.80
CA ALA A 302 3.68 27.72 18.69
C ALA A 302 3.43 27.31 20.15
N LEU A 303 2.40 26.50 20.40
CA LEU A 303 2.05 26.07 21.76
C LEU A 303 3.18 25.28 22.44
N SER A 304 3.84 24.39 21.70
CA SER A 304 4.94 23.60 22.25
C SER A 304 6.16 24.44 22.65
N LYS A 305 6.43 25.58 21.99
CA LYS A 305 7.51 26.50 22.38
C LYS A 305 7.13 27.34 23.59
N THR A 306 5.85 27.71 23.73
CA THR A 306 5.37 28.51 24.88
C THR A 306 5.44 27.76 26.21
N ILE A 307 5.39 26.42 26.18
CA ILE A 307 5.59 25.54 27.35
C ILE A 307 7.07 25.55 27.79
N ASN A 308 8.02 25.79 26.87
CA ASN A 308 9.46 25.63 27.07
C ASN A 308 10.23 26.95 27.29
N ALA A 309 9.62 27.91 28.00
CA ALA A 309 10.27 29.09 28.61
C ALA A 309 10.33 30.43 27.83
N THR A 310 9.71 30.56 26.65
CA THR A 310 9.53 31.87 26.00
C THR A 310 8.10 32.01 25.48
N THR A 311 7.26 32.83 26.12
CA THR A 311 5.98 33.26 25.53
C THR A 311 6.28 34.28 24.44
N THR A 312 6.69 33.81 23.26
CA THR A 312 6.77 34.62 22.05
C THR A 312 5.36 35.15 21.75
N GLY A 313 5.16 36.47 21.77
CA GLY A 313 3.86 37.12 21.54
C GLY A 313 2.97 37.36 22.78
N GLY A 314 3.31 36.82 23.95
CA GLY A 314 2.54 37.02 25.19
C GLY A 314 1.30 36.11 25.32
N ARG A 315 0.46 36.36 26.35
CA ARG A 315 -0.65 35.46 26.73
C ARG A 315 -1.76 35.37 25.68
N GLU A 316 -2.04 36.47 24.98
CA GLU A 316 -3.14 36.52 24.01
C GLU A 316 -2.82 35.69 22.77
N THR A 317 -1.57 35.74 22.27
CA THR A 317 -1.10 34.90 21.16
C THR A 317 -1.23 33.40 21.48
N VAL A 318 -0.88 32.99 22.70
CA VAL A 318 -1.06 31.59 23.15
C VAL A 318 -2.53 31.19 23.15
N ARG A 319 -3.41 32.09 23.59
CA ARG A 319 -4.85 31.85 23.60
C ARG A 319 -5.38 31.67 22.18
N ASN A 320 -4.99 32.55 21.26
CA ASN A 320 -5.41 32.49 19.85
C ASN A 320 -5.01 31.15 19.22
N TYR A 321 -3.77 30.69 19.38
CA TYR A 321 -3.36 29.38 18.83
C TYR A 321 -4.08 28.18 19.47
N ARG A 322 -4.50 28.28 20.75
CA ARG A 322 -5.35 27.25 21.36
C ARG A 322 -6.75 27.24 20.74
N ASP A 323 -7.33 28.42 20.57
CA ASP A 323 -8.66 28.57 19.99
C ASP A 323 -8.66 28.08 18.52
N GLU A 324 -7.64 28.42 17.74
CA GLU A 324 -7.45 27.92 16.37
C GLU A 324 -7.22 26.41 16.31
N LEU A 325 -6.41 25.85 17.21
CA LEU A 325 -6.25 24.40 17.32
C LEU A 325 -7.61 23.72 17.57
N ALA A 326 -8.43 24.27 18.48
CA ALA A 326 -9.76 23.74 18.75
C ALA A 326 -10.69 23.84 17.53
N ILE A 327 -10.64 24.95 16.78
CA ILE A 327 -11.41 25.12 15.53
C ILE A 327 -11.01 24.06 14.50
N VAL A 328 -9.70 23.88 14.25
CA VAL A 328 -9.20 22.90 13.29
C VAL A 328 -9.58 21.47 13.68
N LEU A 329 -9.48 21.11 14.97
CA LEU A 329 -9.90 19.80 15.44
C LEU A 329 -11.40 19.56 15.27
N ASN A 330 -12.23 20.58 15.51
CA ASN A 330 -13.67 20.50 15.26
C ASN A 330 -13.98 20.37 13.75
N GLU A 331 -13.23 21.05 12.90
CA GLU A 331 -13.37 20.91 11.43
C GLU A 331 -12.96 19.52 10.95
N LEU A 332 -11.86 18.97 11.46
CA LEU A 332 -11.43 17.60 11.17
C LEU A 332 -12.47 16.57 11.64
N GLU A 333 -13.03 16.74 12.84
CA GLU A 333 -14.10 15.88 13.34
C GLU A 333 -15.37 16.00 12.49
N ARG A 334 -15.68 17.20 11.99
CA ARG A 334 -16.80 17.41 11.07
C ARG A 334 -16.55 16.74 9.72
N LEU A 335 -15.32 16.76 9.20
CA LEU A 335 -14.96 16.04 7.99
C LEU A 335 -15.08 14.53 8.17
N LYS A 336 -14.59 14.00 9.30
CA LYS A 336 -14.75 12.60 9.67
C LYS A 336 -16.23 12.18 9.71
N ASN A 337 -17.08 13.00 10.33
CA ASN A 337 -18.52 12.72 10.46
C ASN A 337 -19.32 12.89 9.16
N ARG A 338 -18.77 13.58 8.16
CA ARG A 338 -19.38 13.68 6.81
C ARG A 338 -19.13 12.44 5.96
N ARG A 339 -18.19 11.58 6.36
CA ARG A 339 -17.87 10.36 5.62
C ARG A 339 -19.06 9.41 5.70
N ALA A 340 -19.29 8.66 4.62
CA ALA A 340 -20.25 7.57 4.67
C ALA A 340 -19.85 6.63 5.83
N PRO A 341 -20.81 6.14 6.63
CA PRO A 341 -20.49 5.20 7.68
C PRO A 341 -19.74 4.00 7.10
N ARG A 342 -18.72 3.54 7.83
CA ARG A 342 -17.98 2.32 7.53
C ARG A 342 -18.92 1.15 7.78
N VAL A 343 -19.73 0.80 6.80
CA VAL A 343 -20.60 -0.36 6.89
C VAL A 343 -19.99 -1.43 6.01
N SER A 344 -19.72 -2.59 6.60
CA SER A 344 -19.67 -3.85 5.87
C SER A 344 -21.06 -4.04 5.23
N GLU A 345 -21.28 -3.47 4.07
CA GLU A 345 -22.52 -3.68 3.34
C GLU A 345 -22.59 -5.18 2.99
N THR A 346 -23.66 -5.85 3.42
CA THR A 346 -23.88 -7.24 3.03
C THR A 346 -24.35 -7.26 1.58
N PHE A 347 -23.47 -7.69 0.68
CA PHE A 347 -23.79 -7.92 -0.71
C PHE A 347 -24.33 -9.35 -0.91
N PRO A 348 -25.18 -9.59 -1.92
CA PRO A 348 -25.60 -10.94 -2.29
C PRO A 348 -24.41 -11.85 -2.60
N ARG A 349 -24.50 -13.10 -2.13
CA ARG A 349 -23.62 -14.18 -2.57
C ARG A 349 -24.07 -14.63 -3.95
N ASP A 350 -23.27 -14.37 -4.97
CA ASP A 350 -23.47 -14.96 -6.31
C ASP A 350 -22.79 -16.33 -6.40
#